data_AF-A0A519TRF0-F1
#
_entry.id   AF-A0A519TRF0-F1
#
_cell.length_a   1.000
_cell.length_b   1.000
_cell.length_c   1.000
_cell.angle_alpha   90.00
_cell.angle_beta   90.00
_cell.angle_gamma   90.00
#
_symmetry.space_group_name_H-M   'P 1'
#
loop_
_entity.id
_entity.type
_entity.pdbx_description
1 polymer ?
#
loop_
_entity_poly.entity_id
_entity_poly.type
_entity_poly.pdbx_seq_one_letter_code
_entity_poly.pdbx_strand_id
1 'polypeptide(L)'
;MLDKNISSTNFFRLPFTPNTRILTENTLNQYSEIRKPKRGYLPIKIRKISFSNELLVMGVILDKEPEEMVYIKVTISELLVSCSVDTHENYLSRYAYFTLNQLMYYHTEYDFEDYYWPGFFDQETGESKYLMIHKSKDNLHVSSKVRYKGLYKPGKQLPVV
;
A
#
# COMPACT_ATOMS: atom_id res chain seq x y z
N MET A 1 7.69 10.56 16.35
CA MET A 1 7.54 11.37 15.13
C MET A 1 7.90 10.45 13.98
N LEU A 2 6.98 10.14 13.06
CA LEU A 2 7.35 9.41 11.85
C LEU A 2 8.22 10.34 11.01
N ASP A 3 9.40 9.88 10.60
CA ASP A 3 10.25 10.61 9.66
C ASP A 3 9.45 10.92 8.40
N LYS A 4 9.23 12.21 8.16
CA LYS A 4 8.38 12.72 7.08
C LYS A 4 8.98 12.48 5.68
N ASN A 5 10.19 11.93 5.59
CA ASN A 5 10.90 11.68 4.34
C ASN A 5 11.53 10.29 4.34
N ILE A 6 10.74 9.27 4.00
CA ILE A 6 11.32 7.99 3.57
C ILE A 6 12.05 8.29 2.25
N SER A 7 13.39 8.14 2.25
CA SER A 7 14.19 8.32 1.04
C SER A 7 13.66 7.46 -0.09
N SER A 8 13.60 8.00 -1.31
CA SER A 8 13.15 7.28 -2.51
C SER A 8 13.93 5.97 -2.77
N THR A 9 15.16 5.87 -2.24
CA THR A 9 16.03 4.67 -2.29
C THR A 9 15.59 3.52 -1.39
N ASN A 10 14.55 3.71 -0.57
CA ASN A 10 14.11 2.72 0.41
C ASN A 10 12.84 1.98 -0.05
N PHE A 11 12.42 2.17 -1.30
CA PHE A 11 11.22 1.53 -1.85
C PHE A 11 11.59 0.40 -2.81
N PHE A 12 11.09 -0.78 -2.50
CA PHE A 12 10.97 -1.88 -3.45
C PHE A 12 9.79 -1.62 -4.40
N ARG A 13 9.95 -1.96 -5.68
CA ARG A 13 8.97 -1.66 -6.73
C ARG A 13 8.30 -2.93 -7.24
N LEU A 14 6.98 -2.94 -7.25
CA LEU A 14 6.17 -4.02 -7.80
C LEU A 14 5.29 -3.48 -8.93
N PRO A 15 5.37 -4.02 -10.16
CA PRO A 15 4.51 -3.55 -11.25
C PRO A 15 3.05 -3.97 -11.02
N PHE A 16 2.12 -3.10 -11.42
CA PHE A 16 0.70 -3.47 -11.50
C PHE A 16 0.39 -4.20 -12.80
N THR A 17 -0.78 -4.85 -12.83
CA THR A 17 -1.40 -5.26 -14.09
C THR A 17 -1.57 -4.02 -15.00
N PRO A 18 -1.28 -4.11 -16.32
CA PRO A 18 -1.30 -2.96 -17.21
C PRO A 18 -2.62 -2.17 -17.15
N ASN A 19 -2.51 -0.84 -17.03
CA ASN A 19 -3.63 0.11 -16.93
C ASN A 19 -4.52 -0.04 -15.68
N THR A 20 -4.13 -0.84 -14.70
CA THR A 20 -4.85 -0.97 -13.42
C THR A 20 -3.93 -0.61 -12.24
N ARG A 21 -4.49 -0.64 -11.02
CA ARG A 21 -3.74 -0.53 -9.76
C ARG A 21 -3.82 -1.85 -9.00
N ILE A 22 -3.97 -2.95 -9.74
CA ILE A 22 -4.12 -4.29 -9.19
C ILE A 22 -2.74 -4.94 -9.14
N LEU A 23 -2.34 -5.37 -7.95
CA LEU A 23 -1.19 -6.24 -7.76
C LEU A 23 -1.67 -7.68 -7.64
N THR A 24 -1.05 -8.60 -8.38
CA THR A 24 -1.36 -10.03 -8.31
C THR A 24 -0.36 -10.77 -7.43
N GLU A 25 -0.79 -11.90 -6.85
CA GLU A 25 0.08 -12.80 -6.10
C GLU A 25 1.21 -13.36 -6.99
N ASN A 26 0.93 -13.60 -8.28
CA ASN A 26 1.94 -14.03 -9.24
C ASN A 26 3.06 -13.00 -9.39
N THR A 27 2.71 -11.72 -9.56
CA THR A 27 3.70 -10.64 -9.61
C THR A 27 4.48 -10.56 -8.30
N LEU A 28 3.80 -10.60 -7.14
CA LEU A 28 4.47 -10.57 -5.83
C LEU A 28 5.48 -11.72 -5.68
N ASN A 29 5.11 -12.93 -6.09
CA ASN A 29 5.97 -14.10 -6.02
C ASN A 29 7.11 -14.06 -7.05
N GLN A 30 6.90 -13.49 -8.23
CA GLN A 30 7.95 -13.33 -9.24
C GLN A 30 9.08 -12.42 -8.76
N TYR A 31 8.75 -11.37 -7.98
CA TYR A 31 9.70 -10.34 -7.55
C TYR A 31 10.27 -10.56 -6.13
N SER A 32 9.92 -11.66 -5.47
CA SER A 32 10.44 -11.98 -4.14
C SER A 32 10.93 -13.43 -4.10
N GLU A 33 11.94 -13.71 -3.28
CA GLU A 33 12.35 -15.09 -2.97
C GLU A 33 11.50 -15.71 -1.85
N ILE A 34 10.79 -14.88 -1.07
CA ILE A 34 10.00 -15.30 0.07
C ILE A 34 8.76 -16.05 -0.42
N ARG A 35 8.40 -17.14 0.26
CA ARG A 35 7.19 -17.92 -0.02
C ARG A 35 6.44 -18.21 1.25
N LYS A 36 5.12 -18.30 1.13
CA LYS A 36 4.28 -18.83 2.20
C LYS A 36 4.72 -20.26 2.54
N PRO A 37 4.91 -20.62 3.82
CA PRO A 37 5.26 -21.97 4.21
C PRO A 37 4.22 -22.98 3.71
N LYS A 38 4.67 -24.09 3.11
CA LYS A 38 3.77 -25.17 2.64
C LYS A 38 3.14 -25.95 3.80
N ARG A 39 3.74 -25.92 4.99
CA ARG A 39 3.29 -26.60 6.20
C ARG A 39 3.49 -25.69 7.41
N GLY A 40 2.53 -25.67 8.32
CA GLY A 40 2.54 -24.81 9.50
C GLY A 40 1.65 -23.58 9.34
N TYR A 41 0.88 -23.28 10.38
CA TYR A 41 0.13 -22.03 10.47
C TYR A 41 1.11 -20.93 10.87
N LEU A 42 1.33 -19.94 10.00
CA LEU A 42 1.98 -18.69 10.36
C LEU A 42 0.87 -17.67 10.60
N PRO A 43 0.54 -17.32 11.86
CA PRO A 43 -0.43 -16.27 12.14
C PRO A 43 0.09 -14.95 11.60
N ILE A 44 -0.68 -14.29 10.74
CA ILE A 44 -0.35 -12.96 10.22
C ILE A 44 -1.48 -12.02 10.63
N LYS A 45 -1.13 -10.94 11.34
CA LYS A 45 -2.07 -9.88 11.69
C LYS A 45 -1.63 -8.61 11.01
N ILE A 46 -2.53 -8.00 10.22
CA ILE A 46 -2.31 -6.70 9.59
C ILE A 46 -3.35 -5.70 10.08
N ARG A 47 -2.97 -4.43 10.17
CA ARG A 47 -3.91 -3.32 10.39
C ARG A 47 -3.48 -2.08 9.62
N LYS A 48 -4.45 -1.33 9.09
CA LYS A 48 -4.20 -0.03 8.45
C LYS A 48 -4.10 1.04 9.52
N ILE A 49 -2.93 1.68 9.63
CA ILE A 49 -2.62 2.63 10.71
C ILE A 49 -3.02 4.05 10.31
N SER A 50 -2.57 4.52 9.15
CA SER A 50 -2.81 5.87 8.68
C SER A 50 -2.66 5.99 7.17
N PHE A 51 -3.20 7.06 6.61
CA PHE A 51 -2.96 7.47 5.23
C PHE A 51 -2.71 8.97 5.23
N SER A 52 -1.53 9.39 4.79
CA SER A 52 -1.13 10.80 4.70
C SER A 52 0.03 10.92 3.72
N ASN A 53 0.18 12.06 3.03
CA ASN A 53 1.24 12.23 2.02
C ASN A 53 1.29 11.10 0.98
N GLU A 54 0.13 10.63 0.53
CA GLU A 54 0.02 9.51 -0.43
C GLU A 54 0.60 8.18 0.08
N LEU A 55 0.86 8.09 1.39
CA LEU A 55 1.50 6.95 2.02
C LEU A 55 0.52 6.25 2.95
N LEU A 56 0.19 5.01 2.61
CA LEU A 56 -0.52 4.09 3.48
C LEU A 56 0.49 3.44 4.43
N VAL A 57 0.28 3.61 5.73
CA VAL A 57 1.06 2.95 6.77
C VAL A 57 0.26 1.77 7.30
N MET A 58 0.86 0.59 7.27
CA MET A 58 0.28 -0.65 7.78
C MET A 58 1.16 -1.21 8.89
N GLY A 59 0.53 -1.70 9.95
CA GLY A 59 1.20 -2.49 10.98
C GLY A 59 1.06 -3.97 10.64
N VAL A 60 2.13 -4.73 10.83
CA VAL A 60 2.13 -6.19 10.61
C VAL A 60 2.83 -6.91 11.76
N ILE A 61 2.19 -7.97 12.24
CA ILE A 61 2.73 -8.90 13.23
C ILE A 61 2.76 -10.29 12.59
N LEU A 62 3.94 -10.91 12.59
CA LEU A 62 4.15 -12.28 12.16
C LEU A 62 4.34 -13.16 13.40
N ASP A 63 3.42 -14.08 13.63
CA ASP A 63 3.37 -14.93 14.83
C ASP A 63 3.48 -14.14 16.16
N LYS A 64 4.61 -14.28 16.87
CA LYS A 64 4.90 -13.64 18.16
C LYS A 64 5.97 -12.55 18.06
N GLU A 65 6.35 -12.18 16.85
CA GLU A 65 7.36 -11.18 16.61
C GLU A 65 6.82 -9.76 16.89
N PRO A 66 7.71 -8.77 17.10
CA PRO A 66 7.30 -7.37 17.21
C PRO A 66 6.48 -6.88 16.00
N GLU A 67 5.65 -5.86 16.23
CA GLU A 67 4.94 -5.20 15.15
C GLU A 67 5.90 -4.33 14.33
N GLU A 68 5.93 -4.57 13.03
CA GLU A 68 6.69 -3.78 12.07
C GLU A 68 5.77 -2.92 11.20
N MET A 69 6.33 -1.86 10.63
CA MET A 69 5.61 -0.90 9.80
C MET A 69 5.92 -1.15 8.33
N VAL A 70 4.88 -1.23 7.51
CA VAL A 70 4.96 -1.32 6.05
C VAL A 70 4.37 -0.05 5.46
N TYR A 71 5.15 0.58 4.59
CA TYR A 71 4.82 1.85 3.96
C TYR A 71 4.53 1.61 2.49
N ILE A 72 3.33 1.96 2.05
CA ILE A 72 2.83 1.69 0.71
C ILE A 72 2.48 3.01 0.04
N LYS A 73 3.10 3.27 -1.11
CA LYS A 73 2.73 4.38 -2.00
C LYS A 73 2.27 3.82 -3.34
N VAL A 74 1.08 4.22 -3.76
CA VAL A 74 0.46 3.78 -5.02
C VAL A 74 0.76 4.78 -6.10
N THR A 75 1.34 4.34 -7.20
CA THR A 75 1.59 5.17 -8.39
C THR A 75 0.67 4.76 -9.55
N ILE A 76 0.87 5.34 -10.71
CA ILE A 76 0.09 5.02 -11.92
C ILE A 76 0.31 3.58 -12.41
N SER A 77 1.51 3.02 -12.22
CA SER A 77 1.93 1.75 -12.82
C SER A 77 2.64 0.80 -11.86
N GLU A 78 3.07 1.30 -10.69
CA GLU A 78 3.84 0.55 -9.72
C GLU A 78 3.32 0.76 -8.29
N LEU A 79 3.43 -0.29 -7.47
CA LEU A 79 3.35 -0.22 -6.03
C LEU A 79 4.76 -0.01 -5.46
N LEU A 80 4.96 1.10 -4.75
CA LEU A 80 6.19 1.36 -4.01
C LEU A 80 6.00 0.88 -2.58
N VAL A 81 6.86 -0.03 -2.13
CA VAL A 81 6.73 -0.68 -0.83
C VAL A 81 8.03 -0.53 -0.06
N SER A 82 7.95 -0.03 1.17
CA SER A 82 9.05 0.02 2.12
C SER A 82 8.63 -0.62 3.44
N CYS A 83 9.58 -0.95 4.30
CA CYS A 83 9.33 -1.49 5.63
C CYS A 83 10.29 -0.85 6.62
N SER A 84 9.90 -0.78 7.90
CA SER A 84 10.76 -0.35 9.01
C SER A 84 12.02 -1.20 9.13
N VAL A 85 11.99 -2.44 8.61
CA VAL A 85 13.10 -3.38 8.61
C VAL A 85 13.34 -3.96 7.22
N ASP A 86 14.62 -4.10 6.88
CA ASP A 86 15.12 -4.94 5.78
C ASP A 86 14.39 -4.77 4.44
N THR A 87 14.11 -3.53 4.00
CA THR A 87 13.64 -3.27 2.63
C THR A 87 14.52 -2.23 1.95
N HIS A 88 14.92 -2.53 0.72
CA HIS A 88 15.62 -1.61 -0.17
C HIS A 88 15.24 -1.94 -1.62
N GLU A 89 15.79 -1.21 -2.60
CA GLU A 89 15.35 -1.27 -4.00
C GLU A 89 15.31 -2.69 -4.62
N ASN A 90 16.18 -3.59 -4.16
CA ASN A 90 16.36 -4.94 -4.71
C ASN A 90 15.90 -6.06 -3.77
N TYR A 91 15.36 -5.73 -2.59
CA TYR A 91 14.93 -6.72 -1.62
C TYR A 91 13.68 -6.27 -0.89
N LEU A 92 12.64 -7.11 -0.98
CA LEU A 92 11.37 -6.93 -0.26
C LEU A 92 11.45 -7.67 1.08
N SER A 93 11.32 -6.93 2.18
CA SER A 93 11.26 -7.52 3.52
C SER A 93 10.20 -8.61 3.64
N ARG A 94 10.47 -9.61 4.49
CA ARG A 94 9.51 -10.65 4.85
C ARG A 94 8.20 -10.08 5.40
N TYR A 95 8.28 -9.00 6.19
CA TYR A 95 7.10 -8.32 6.72
C TYR A 95 6.27 -7.70 5.61
N ALA A 96 6.91 -6.96 4.70
CA ALA A 96 6.25 -6.37 3.54
C ALA A 96 5.61 -7.43 2.64
N TYR A 97 6.33 -8.52 2.33
CA TYR A 97 5.78 -9.63 1.55
C TYR A 97 4.52 -10.21 2.18
N PHE A 98 4.55 -10.54 3.47
CA PHE A 98 3.39 -11.12 4.15
C PHE A 98 2.25 -10.13 4.33
N THR A 99 2.52 -8.82 4.46
CA THR A 99 1.48 -7.80 4.42
C THR A 99 0.72 -7.82 3.10
N LEU A 100 1.44 -7.82 1.97
CA LEU A 100 0.83 -7.84 0.64
C LEU A 100 0.10 -9.17 0.37
N ASN A 101 0.71 -10.29 0.74
CA ASN A 101 0.08 -11.61 0.61
C ASN A 101 -1.21 -11.69 1.45
N GLN A 102 -1.22 -11.14 2.66
CA GLN A 102 -2.39 -11.13 3.53
C GLN A 102 -3.53 -10.23 2.97
N LEU A 103 -3.21 -9.14 2.28
CA LEU A 103 -4.21 -8.34 1.56
C LEU A 103 -4.90 -9.14 0.44
N MET A 104 -4.15 -10.03 -0.22
CA MET A 104 -4.64 -10.87 -1.32
C MET A 104 -5.29 -12.19 -0.87
N TYR A 105 -5.41 -12.43 0.44
CA TYR A 105 -5.76 -13.74 1.01
C TYR A 105 -7.00 -14.40 0.37
N TYR A 106 -8.02 -13.61 0.04
CA TYR A 106 -9.27 -14.13 -0.54
C TYR A 106 -9.32 -14.16 -2.07
N HIS A 107 -8.51 -13.35 -2.76
CA HIS A 107 -8.70 -13.08 -4.19
C HIS A 107 -7.45 -13.22 -5.05
N THR A 108 -6.30 -13.67 -4.52
CA THR A 108 -5.00 -13.79 -5.24
C THR A 108 -4.51 -12.49 -5.92
N GLU A 109 -5.21 -11.39 -5.67
CA GLU A 109 -4.93 -10.05 -6.15
C GLU A 109 -5.52 -9.03 -5.16
N TYR A 110 -5.04 -7.79 -5.23
CA TYR A 110 -5.57 -6.70 -4.43
C TYR A 110 -5.58 -5.41 -5.25
N ASP A 111 -6.72 -4.72 -5.25
CA ASP A 111 -6.89 -3.42 -5.90
C ASP A 111 -6.49 -2.29 -4.94
N PHE A 112 -5.45 -1.54 -5.33
CA PHE A 112 -4.92 -0.42 -4.57
C PHE A 112 -5.53 0.94 -4.98
N GLU A 113 -6.53 0.97 -5.87
CA GLU A 113 -7.15 2.20 -6.38
C GLU A 113 -7.64 3.14 -5.27
N ASP A 114 -8.16 2.61 -4.17
CA ASP A 114 -8.62 3.39 -3.01
C ASP A 114 -7.52 4.25 -2.37
N TYR A 115 -6.25 3.89 -2.53
CA TYR A 115 -5.10 4.62 -1.98
C TYR A 115 -4.34 5.43 -3.04
N TYR A 116 -4.81 5.44 -4.29
CA TYR A 116 -4.22 6.24 -5.35
C TYR A 116 -4.82 7.65 -5.36
N TRP A 117 -4.09 8.62 -4.77
CA TRP A 117 -4.49 10.02 -4.67
C TRP A 117 -3.31 10.99 -4.91
N PRO A 118 -2.70 10.97 -6.12
CA PRO A 118 -1.51 11.77 -6.39
C PRO A 118 -1.84 13.27 -6.43
N GLY A 119 -1.03 14.08 -5.74
CA GLY A 119 -1.16 15.54 -5.71
C GLY A 119 -2.33 16.07 -4.86
N PHE A 120 -2.98 15.21 -4.06
CA PHE A 120 -4.11 15.61 -3.21
C PHE A 120 -3.72 16.01 -1.78
N PHE A 121 -2.43 15.96 -1.46
CA PHE A 121 -1.89 16.27 -0.13
C PHE A 121 -1.03 17.53 -0.19
N ASP A 122 -1.16 18.33 0.86
CA ASP A 122 -0.27 19.45 1.11
C ASP A 122 1.09 18.92 1.58
N GLN A 123 2.19 19.33 0.93
CA GLN A 123 3.51 18.75 1.15
C GLN A 123 4.08 19.07 2.55
N GLU A 124 3.67 20.19 3.15
CA GLU A 124 4.19 20.63 4.46
C GLU A 124 3.46 19.95 5.62
N THR A 125 2.14 19.94 5.54
CA THR A 125 1.24 19.43 6.59
C THR A 125 0.94 17.95 6.45
N GLY A 126 0.94 17.43 5.23
CA GLY A 126 0.53 16.08 4.87
C GLY A 126 -0.95 15.78 5.00
N GLU A 127 -1.75 16.81 5.19
CA GLU A 127 -3.20 16.74 5.21
C GLU A 127 -3.78 16.96 3.81
N SER A 128 -4.99 16.44 3.60
CA SER A 128 -5.75 16.72 2.38
C SER A 128 -6.99 17.54 2.68
N LYS A 129 -7.08 18.73 2.07
CA LYS A 129 -8.34 19.49 2.06
C LYS A 129 -9.43 18.84 1.20
N TYR A 130 -9.06 17.91 0.33
CA TYR A 130 -9.91 17.28 -0.68
C TYR A 130 -10.46 15.91 -0.27
N LEU A 131 -9.70 15.16 0.51
CA LEU A 131 -10.03 13.77 0.86
C LEU A 131 -10.65 13.65 2.24
N MET A 132 -11.46 12.61 2.38
CA MET A 132 -12.06 12.15 3.61
C MET A 132 -11.45 10.79 3.92
N ILE A 133 -10.77 10.70 5.06
CA ILE A 133 -10.06 9.49 5.50
C ILE A 133 -10.80 8.97 6.72
N HIS A 134 -11.51 7.85 6.54
CA HIS A 134 -12.24 7.19 7.61
C HIS A 134 -11.47 5.97 8.07
N LYS A 135 -11.02 6.00 9.32
CA LYS A 135 -10.39 4.86 9.98
C LYS A 135 -11.40 4.17 10.90
N SER A 136 -11.57 2.88 10.72
CA SER A 136 -12.18 1.97 11.69
C SER A 136 -11.09 1.08 12.31
N LYS A 137 -11.48 0.13 13.16
CA LYS A 137 -10.54 -0.72 13.90
C LYS A 137 -9.54 -1.45 12.98
N ASP A 138 -10.05 -2.01 11.88
CA ASP A 138 -9.26 -2.84 10.95
C ASP A 138 -9.27 -2.31 9.51
N ASN A 139 -10.03 -1.23 9.24
CA ASN A 139 -10.15 -0.70 7.90
C ASN A 139 -9.81 0.80 7.84
N LEU A 140 -9.34 1.21 6.68
CA LEU A 140 -9.07 2.61 6.35
C LEU A 140 -9.62 2.81 4.95
N HIS A 141 -10.59 3.70 4.83
CA HIS A 141 -11.20 4.06 3.57
C HIS A 141 -10.87 5.52 3.25
N VAL A 142 -10.49 5.76 2.00
CA VAL A 142 -10.15 7.09 1.50
C VAL A 142 -11.09 7.41 0.35
N SER A 143 -11.79 8.54 0.46
CA SER A 143 -12.70 9.00 -0.59
C SER A 143 -12.59 10.51 -0.77
N SER A 144 -13.07 11.02 -1.91
CA SER A 144 -13.20 12.46 -2.11
C SER A 144 -14.32 13.02 -1.24
N LYS A 145 -14.12 14.18 -0.59
CA LYS A 145 -15.22 14.89 0.08
C LYS A 145 -16.34 15.18 -0.93
N VAL A 146 -17.59 15.20 -0.46
CA VAL A 146 -18.79 15.34 -1.32
C VAL A 146 -18.73 16.56 -2.25
N ARG A 147 -18.21 17.69 -1.78
CA ARG A 147 -18.04 18.93 -2.57
C ARG A 147 -17.01 18.83 -3.71
N TYR A 148 -16.21 17.77 -3.72
CA TYR A 148 -15.21 17.46 -4.74
C TYR A 148 -15.49 16.12 -5.42
N LYS A 149 -16.76 15.68 -5.47
CA LYS A 149 -17.16 14.56 -6.32
C LYS A 149 -16.80 14.87 -7.77
N GLY A 150 -16.23 13.88 -8.47
CA GLY A 150 -15.79 14.03 -9.86
C GLY A 150 -14.34 14.47 -10.05
N LEU A 151 -13.54 14.57 -8.98
CA LEU A 151 -12.10 14.74 -9.10
C LEU A 151 -11.49 13.63 -9.95
N TYR A 152 -10.77 14.04 -10.99
CA TYR A 152 -10.08 13.13 -11.88
C TYR A 152 -8.74 12.70 -11.26
N LYS A 153 -8.51 11.38 -11.21
CA LYS A 153 -7.22 10.81 -10.86
C LYS A 153 -6.40 10.60 -12.13
N PRO A 154 -5.14 11.07 -12.21
CA PRO A 154 -4.27 10.86 -13.37
C PRO A 154 -4.19 9.38 -13.78
N GLY A 155 -4.31 9.09 -15.08
CA GLY A 155 -4.25 7.73 -15.59
C GLY A 155 -5.51 6.89 -15.38
N LYS A 156 -6.64 7.51 -14.99
CA LYS A 156 -7.96 6.90 -15.10
C LYS A 156 -8.50 7.19 -16.50
N GLN A 157 -9.03 6.21 -17.21
CA GLN A 157 -9.64 6.50 -18.52
C GLN A 157 -10.83 7.44 -18.32
N LEU A 158 -10.91 8.49 -19.13
CA LEU A 158 -12.09 9.35 -19.16
C LEU A 158 -13.27 8.54 -19.72
N PRO A 159 -14.49 8.73 -19.20
CA PRO A 159 -15.67 8.14 -19.82
C PRO A 159 -15.75 8.59 -21.27
N VAL A 160 -16.07 7.66 -22.17
CA VAL A 160 -16.34 7.98 -23.57
C VAL A 160 -17.63 8.80 -23.59
N VAL A 161 -17.54 10.02 -24.14
CA VAL A 161 -18.67 10.95 -24.29
C VAL A 161 -19.52 10.54 -25.48
#